data_AF-A0A6G1MIM4-F1
#
_entry.id   AF-A0A6G1MIM4-F1
#
_cell.length_a   1.000
_cell.length_b   1.000
_cell.length_c   1.000
_cell.angle_alpha   90.00
_cell.angle_beta   90.00
_cell.angle_gamma   90.00
#
_symmetry.space_group_name_H-M   'P 1'
#
loop_
_entity.id
_entity.type
_entity.pdbx_description
1 polymer ?
#
loop_
_entity_poly.entity_id
_entity_poly.type
_entity_poly.pdbx_seq_one_letter_code
_entity_poly.pdbx_strand_id
1 'polypeptide(L)'
;MADRQPLEITNLRLSNTSNLLGVDDPAPPISWSYSSPHSSHGWWQQTYVLSLRSWGIGDTPEDHSLRPVSILGPRTSRSENIPWPKAFPKVELGRVYELSVVGVLTRHDKREYFDLKLGNGWEFGTLEGDAPRIGDVSPLALAEELGKLDHAASDTVMTTSVLTFEGGLIGGFETWSKRAGGVEPISTPWDFDGWEKPKPVSVFRNSFDVEVLNTARLHVTAFGVYKIFINGRAISQSTMDPGWTEYKLRISYQTYDVSKYFLPGRNVVTVFVADGWYRGRLSSGGEARRGIFGVETGFLSIIEIFKPGGGREIIKTGSSRSTGWKCTRRCPIQQTEIYDGEQYDSRIDIDDGTAIWEDVKIMTDFWQTGYPTPALQASIAPPITCTELLPVQKYITSPTGKKILDFGQNTAGRLYIKGSAPSGTRVTLVHVELLEPDGTPCTGLLREAKATDSYIFNGSGVEEWEPQFTFHGFRYVQVDPWIEGLEVTAKVYGSNLPTGLLKFNSSHKELNRLVENIRWSARANFLSICTDCPQRDERLGWTGDINVGHENILLIC
;
A
#
# COMPACT_ATOMS: atom_id res chain seq x y z
N MET A 1 29.19 -27.13 -27.01
CA MET A 1 28.44 -25.95 -26.53
C MET A 1 27.05 -26.40 -26.14
N ALA A 2 26.95 -27.16 -25.05
CA ALA A 2 25.68 -27.67 -24.54
C ALA A 2 25.00 -26.58 -23.69
N ASP A 3 23.67 -26.52 -23.79
CA ASP A 3 22.74 -25.63 -23.10
C ASP A 3 23.22 -25.14 -21.73
N ARG A 4 23.68 -23.88 -21.67
CA ARG A 4 23.78 -23.16 -20.40
C ARG A 4 22.34 -22.88 -19.97
N GLN A 5 21.85 -23.66 -19.01
CA GLN A 5 20.54 -23.43 -18.38
C GLN A 5 20.50 -21.99 -17.84
N PRO A 6 19.51 -21.17 -18.20
CA PRO A 6 19.44 -19.81 -17.69
C PRO A 6 19.03 -19.88 -16.21
N LEU A 7 20.02 -19.77 -15.33
CA LEU A 7 19.80 -19.36 -13.96
C LEU A 7 19.57 -17.86 -13.96
N GLU A 8 18.49 -17.44 -13.31
CA GLU A 8 18.11 -16.04 -13.20
C GLU A 8 18.01 -15.66 -11.73
N ILE A 9 18.38 -14.42 -11.42
CA ILE A 9 18.08 -13.84 -10.11
C ILE A 9 16.62 -13.39 -10.13
N THR A 10 15.84 -13.88 -9.19
CA THR A 10 14.44 -13.52 -8.98
C THR A 10 14.25 -12.92 -7.60
N ASN A 11 13.14 -12.20 -7.38
CA ASN A 11 12.76 -11.65 -6.08
C ASN A 11 13.85 -10.79 -5.41
N LEU A 12 14.64 -10.04 -6.20
CA LEU A 12 15.55 -9.01 -5.68
C LEU A 12 14.72 -7.94 -4.96
N ARG A 13 14.96 -7.75 -3.66
CA ARG A 13 14.14 -6.90 -2.78
C ARG A 13 14.95 -6.27 -1.65
N LEU A 14 14.37 -5.23 -1.05
CA LEU A 14 14.89 -4.48 0.10
C LEU A 14 13.96 -4.68 1.30
N SER A 15 14.48 -4.91 2.50
CA SER A 15 13.74 -4.95 3.80
C SER A 15 12.40 -5.72 3.79
N ASN A 16 12.23 -6.67 2.86
CA ASN A 16 10.94 -7.29 2.51
C ASN A 16 9.79 -6.29 2.22
N THR A 17 10.09 -5.05 1.81
CA THR A 17 9.08 -4.08 1.38
C THR A 17 8.73 -4.26 -0.10
N SER A 18 7.45 -4.10 -0.42
CA SER A 18 6.98 -3.92 -1.80
C SER A 18 6.96 -2.45 -2.22
N ASN A 19 7.15 -1.53 -1.27
CA ASN A 19 7.16 -0.10 -1.51
C ASN A 19 8.58 0.37 -1.86
N LEU A 20 8.87 0.43 -3.17
CA LEU A 20 10.13 0.95 -3.71
C LEU A 20 10.10 2.47 -3.93
N LEU A 21 8.94 3.11 -3.72
CA LEU A 21 8.77 4.54 -3.87
C LEU A 21 8.65 5.18 -2.48
N GLY A 22 9.78 5.62 -1.94
CA GLY A 22 9.84 6.21 -0.60
C GLY A 22 10.35 5.25 0.48
N VAL A 23 11.41 4.50 0.19
CA VAL A 23 12.12 3.66 1.17
C VAL A 23 12.71 4.55 2.27
N ASP A 24 12.28 4.39 3.52
CA ASP A 24 12.72 5.21 4.65
C ASP A 24 13.72 4.54 5.59
N ASP A 25 14.05 3.27 5.32
CA ASP A 25 15.18 2.60 5.95
C ASP A 25 16.50 3.13 5.32
N PRO A 26 17.39 3.77 6.10
CA PRO A 26 18.64 4.31 5.57
C PRO A 26 19.66 3.23 5.16
N ALA A 27 19.46 1.98 5.57
CA ALA A 27 20.37 0.87 5.33
C ALA A 27 19.59 -0.45 5.13
N PRO A 28 18.73 -0.53 4.11
CA PRO A 28 17.79 -1.65 3.97
C PRO A 28 18.53 -2.95 3.64
N PRO A 29 18.32 -4.06 4.38
CA PRO A 29 18.87 -5.35 4.01
C PRO A 29 18.40 -5.79 2.62
N ILE A 30 19.30 -6.47 1.90
CA ILE A 30 19.13 -6.90 0.51
C ILE A 30 18.88 -8.41 0.49
N SER A 31 17.89 -8.84 -0.27
CA SER A 31 17.58 -10.25 -0.49
C SER A 31 17.36 -10.55 -1.96
N TRP A 32 17.73 -11.75 -2.40
CA TRP A 32 17.38 -12.28 -3.72
C TRP A 32 17.28 -13.81 -3.71
N SER A 33 16.65 -14.33 -4.74
CA SER A 33 16.49 -15.77 -4.99
C SER A 33 17.06 -16.14 -6.36
N TYR A 34 17.25 -17.43 -6.59
CA TYR A 34 17.63 -17.97 -7.89
C TYR A 34 16.52 -18.87 -8.42
N SER A 35 16.24 -18.77 -9.71
CA SER A 35 15.33 -19.68 -10.39
C SER A 35 15.95 -20.22 -11.68
N SER A 36 15.52 -21.40 -12.08
CA SER A 36 15.87 -22.02 -13.36
C SER A 36 14.58 -22.63 -13.93
N PRO A 37 14.28 -22.43 -15.22
CA PRO A 37 13.07 -22.99 -15.83
C PRO A 37 13.11 -24.53 -15.94
N HIS A 38 14.26 -25.16 -15.69
CA HIS A 38 14.43 -26.61 -15.85
C HIS A 38 14.81 -27.27 -14.52
N SER A 39 15.95 -26.88 -13.95
CA SER A 39 16.43 -27.38 -12.67
C SER A 39 17.50 -26.46 -12.09
N SER A 40 17.40 -26.18 -10.79
CA SER A 40 18.47 -25.53 -10.01
C SER A 40 19.37 -26.57 -9.31
N HIS A 41 19.19 -27.86 -9.58
CA HIS A 41 19.92 -28.92 -8.89
C HIS A 41 21.43 -28.80 -9.12
N GLY A 42 22.18 -28.85 -8.01
CA GLY A 42 23.64 -28.78 -8.00
C GLY A 42 24.20 -27.36 -8.15
N TRP A 43 23.38 -26.31 -8.27
CA TRP A 43 23.88 -24.95 -8.37
C TRP A 43 24.05 -24.30 -6.99
N TRP A 44 25.23 -23.75 -6.75
CA TRP A 44 25.58 -23.08 -5.50
C TRP A 44 26.17 -21.71 -5.79
N GLN A 45 25.63 -20.68 -5.13
CA GLN A 45 26.29 -19.38 -5.10
C GLN A 45 27.64 -19.52 -4.38
N GLN A 46 28.69 -19.08 -5.05
CA GLN A 46 30.04 -19.00 -4.51
C GLN A 46 30.31 -17.61 -3.94
N THR A 47 29.88 -16.57 -4.63
CA THR A 47 30.02 -15.17 -4.22
C THR A 47 29.01 -14.31 -5.00
N TYR A 48 29.00 -13.01 -4.74
CA TYR A 48 28.18 -12.04 -5.44
C TYR A 48 28.89 -10.69 -5.50
N VAL A 49 28.48 -9.85 -6.45
CA VAL A 49 28.83 -8.42 -6.47
C VAL A 49 27.55 -7.62 -6.27
N LEU A 50 27.57 -6.69 -5.32
CA LEU A 50 26.55 -5.66 -5.19
C LEU A 50 27.09 -4.37 -5.78
N SER A 51 26.30 -3.69 -6.60
CA SER A 51 26.64 -2.37 -7.12
C SER A 51 25.49 -1.40 -6.87
N LEU A 52 25.81 -0.20 -6.41
CA LEU A 52 24.83 0.84 -6.18
C LEU A 52 25.24 2.12 -6.90
N ARG A 53 24.34 2.63 -7.74
CA ARG A 53 24.41 3.99 -8.29
C ARG A 53 23.21 4.81 -7.81
N SER A 54 23.35 6.14 -7.76
CA SER A 54 22.26 7.02 -7.37
C SER A 54 22.34 8.39 -8.04
N TRP A 55 21.19 9.03 -8.24
CA TRP A 55 21.04 10.35 -8.85
C TRP A 55 19.87 11.12 -8.22
N GLY A 56 19.72 12.41 -8.54
CA GLY A 56 18.61 13.22 -8.05
C GLY A 56 17.29 12.88 -8.75
N ILE A 57 16.16 13.04 -8.05
CA ILE A 57 14.85 12.89 -8.69
C ILE A 57 14.68 13.93 -9.79
N GLY A 58 14.38 13.46 -11.01
CA GLY A 58 14.27 14.30 -12.20
C GLY A 58 15.56 14.38 -13.04
N ASP A 59 16.68 13.88 -12.53
CA ASP A 59 17.89 13.74 -13.35
C ASP A 59 17.81 12.47 -14.22
N THR A 60 18.51 12.45 -15.36
CA THR A 60 18.62 11.28 -16.22
C THR A 60 19.76 10.37 -15.76
N PRO A 61 19.56 9.04 -15.70
CA PRO A 61 20.58 8.08 -15.27
C PRO A 61 21.73 7.89 -16.27
N GLU A 62 21.68 8.56 -17.42
CA GLU A 62 22.63 8.46 -18.53
C GLU A 62 23.90 9.31 -18.33
N ASP A 63 24.02 10.01 -17.20
CA ASP A 63 25.26 10.69 -16.84
C ASP A 63 26.36 9.66 -16.50
N HIS A 64 27.25 9.43 -17.48
CA HIS A 64 28.43 8.55 -17.37
C HIS A 64 29.42 8.96 -16.26
N SER A 65 29.23 10.10 -15.58
CA SER A 65 30.01 10.48 -14.40
C SER A 65 29.53 9.79 -13.10
N LEU A 66 28.31 9.24 -13.08
CA LEU A 66 27.72 8.54 -11.93
C LEU A 66 28.25 7.10 -11.80
N ARG A 67 29.52 6.97 -11.40
CA ARG A 67 30.15 5.66 -11.19
C ARG A 67 29.51 4.94 -10.01
N PRO A 68 29.07 3.68 -10.15
CA PRO A 68 28.56 2.93 -9.01
C PRO A 68 29.68 2.64 -8.02
N VAL A 69 29.26 2.43 -6.76
CA VAL A 69 30.08 1.78 -5.75
C VAL A 69 29.78 0.29 -5.85
N SER A 70 30.80 -0.52 -6.10
CA SER A 70 30.69 -1.97 -6.24
C SER A 70 31.49 -2.69 -5.16
N ILE A 71 30.95 -3.79 -4.66
CA ILE A 71 31.52 -4.56 -3.55
C ILE A 71 31.43 -6.04 -3.91
N LEU A 72 32.55 -6.74 -3.83
CA LEU A 72 32.59 -8.20 -3.90
C LEU A 72 32.28 -8.77 -2.52
N GLY A 73 31.18 -9.51 -2.43
CA GLY A 73 30.78 -10.21 -1.22
C GLY A 73 31.72 -11.37 -0.87
N PRO A 74 31.60 -11.94 0.34
CA PRO A 74 32.43 -13.06 0.77
C PRO A 74 32.10 -14.33 -0.03
N ARG A 75 32.90 -15.39 0.19
CA ARG A 75 32.54 -16.73 -0.24
C ARG A 75 31.34 -17.23 0.57
N THR A 76 30.14 -17.20 0.00
CA THR A 76 28.90 -17.56 0.72
C THR A 76 27.77 -17.95 -0.22
N SER A 77 26.93 -18.86 0.26
CA SER A 77 25.63 -19.20 -0.35
C SER A 77 24.48 -18.33 0.15
N ARG A 78 24.72 -17.42 1.11
CA ARG A 78 23.69 -16.53 1.65
C ARG A 78 23.25 -15.52 0.58
N SER A 79 21.95 -15.43 0.36
CA SER A 79 21.30 -14.44 -0.50
C SER A 79 20.13 -13.74 0.19
N GLU A 80 19.91 -14.02 1.47
CA GLU A 80 18.78 -13.50 2.26
C GLU A 80 19.30 -12.66 3.42
N ASN A 81 18.66 -11.51 3.63
CA ASN A 81 18.99 -10.52 4.65
C ASN A 81 20.48 -10.16 4.65
N ILE A 82 21.05 -9.90 3.46
CA ILE A 82 22.40 -9.37 3.34
C ILE A 82 22.37 -7.94 3.89
N PRO A 83 23.21 -7.59 4.89
CA PRO A 83 23.25 -6.23 5.41
C PRO A 83 23.52 -5.22 4.30
N TRP A 84 22.94 -4.02 4.41
CA TRP A 84 23.32 -2.92 3.54
C TRP A 84 24.81 -2.64 3.70
N PRO A 85 25.62 -2.73 2.63
CA PRO A 85 27.06 -2.58 2.75
C PRO A 85 27.46 -1.21 3.31
N LYS A 86 28.43 -1.17 4.23
CA LYS A 86 28.95 0.05 4.86
C LYS A 86 29.52 1.04 3.87
N ALA A 87 30.08 0.55 2.76
CA ALA A 87 30.61 1.40 1.72
C ALA A 87 29.53 1.99 0.80
N PHE A 88 28.30 1.48 0.83
CA PHE A 88 27.20 2.16 0.16
C PHE A 88 26.81 3.41 0.95
N PRO A 89 26.50 4.52 0.26
CA PRO A 89 25.85 5.64 0.92
C PRO A 89 24.55 5.17 1.58
N LYS A 90 24.15 5.84 2.66
CA LYS A 90 22.81 5.64 3.22
C LYS A 90 21.76 6.04 2.18
N VAL A 91 20.59 5.43 2.28
CA VAL A 91 19.43 5.86 1.51
C VAL A 91 19.03 7.25 2.01
N GLU A 92 18.88 8.19 1.09
CA GLU A 92 18.58 9.58 1.34
C GLU A 92 17.34 10.01 0.56
N LEU A 93 16.58 10.92 1.15
CA LEU A 93 15.42 11.55 0.52
C LEU A 93 15.80 12.28 -0.77
N GLY A 94 14.94 12.14 -1.78
CA GLY A 94 15.06 12.92 -3.01
C GLY A 94 16.11 12.37 -3.97
N ARG A 95 16.60 11.15 -3.71
CA ARG A 95 17.49 10.41 -4.58
C ARG A 95 16.80 9.15 -5.10
N VAL A 96 17.10 8.83 -6.35
CA VAL A 96 16.80 7.54 -6.96
C VAL A 96 18.06 6.69 -6.86
N TYR A 97 17.88 5.42 -6.55
CA TYR A 97 18.94 4.43 -6.42
C TYR A 97 18.68 3.29 -7.38
N GLU A 98 19.75 2.77 -7.97
CA GLU A 98 19.73 1.51 -8.67
C GLU A 98 20.72 0.55 -8.03
N LEU A 99 20.18 -0.52 -7.47
CA LEU A 99 20.90 -1.64 -6.91
C LEU A 99 20.98 -2.75 -7.95
N SER A 100 22.19 -3.15 -8.29
CA SER A 100 22.46 -4.31 -9.14
C SER A 100 23.11 -5.42 -8.33
N VAL A 101 22.67 -6.65 -8.56
CA VAL A 101 23.28 -7.86 -8.01
C VAL A 101 23.84 -8.68 -9.17
N VAL A 102 25.08 -9.15 -9.05
CA VAL A 102 25.66 -10.17 -9.93
C VAL A 102 25.96 -11.39 -9.06
N GLY A 103 25.24 -12.48 -9.27
CA GLY A 103 25.47 -13.75 -8.59
C GLY A 103 26.49 -14.60 -9.36
N VAL A 104 27.49 -15.14 -8.67
CA VAL A 104 28.45 -16.10 -9.23
C VAL A 104 28.09 -17.48 -8.71
N LEU A 105 27.63 -18.35 -9.58
CA LEU A 105 27.19 -19.70 -9.24
C LEU A 105 28.06 -20.74 -9.93
N THR A 106 28.30 -21.84 -9.24
CA THR A 106 28.96 -23.01 -9.81
C THR A 106 28.06 -24.22 -9.67
N ARG A 107 28.05 -25.08 -10.68
CA ARG A 107 27.38 -26.38 -10.59
C ARG A 107 28.33 -27.41 -9.99
N HIS A 108 27.93 -28.04 -8.89
CA HIS A 108 28.66 -29.13 -8.26
C HIS A 108 27.76 -30.03 -7.42
N ASP A 109 28.02 -31.34 -7.44
CA ASP A 109 27.24 -32.35 -6.74
C ASP A 109 27.44 -32.33 -5.21
N LYS A 110 28.54 -31.70 -4.74
CA LYS A 110 28.83 -31.47 -3.31
C LYS A 110 28.87 -29.98 -3.00
N ARG A 111 28.40 -29.56 -1.82
CA ARG A 111 28.56 -28.18 -1.30
C ARG A 111 30.03 -27.91 -0.93
N GLU A 112 30.87 -27.70 -1.93
CA GLU A 112 32.27 -27.33 -1.75
C GLU A 112 32.50 -25.93 -2.36
N TYR A 113 33.22 -25.07 -1.63
CA TYR A 113 33.62 -23.77 -2.15
C TYR A 113 34.84 -23.96 -3.05
N PHE A 114 34.75 -23.51 -4.30
CA PHE A 114 35.92 -23.54 -5.17
C PHE A 114 36.94 -22.49 -4.73
N ASP A 115 38.23 -22.79 -4.95
CA ASP A 115 39.28 -21.81 -4.77
C ASP A 115 39.27 -20.78 -5.90
N LEU A 116 38.30 -19.87 -5.84
CA LEU A 116 38.23 -18.65 -6.64
C LEU A 116 39.50 -17.82 -6.41
N LYS A 117 40.44 -17.86 -7.37
CA LYS A 117 41.57 -16.94 -7.43
C LYS A 117 41.10 -15.65 -8.07
N LEU A 118 41.16 -14.57 -7.32
CA LEU A 118 40.81 -13.24 -7.79
C LEU A 118 41.94 -12.67 -8.66
N GLY A 119 41.57 -11.95 -9.72
CA GLY A 119 42.51 -11.14 -10.49
C GLY A 119 43.11 -10.01 -9.64
N ASN A 120 44.18 -9.39 -10.14
CA ASN A 120 44.86 -8.29 -9.43
C ASN A 120 43.87 -7.17 -9.07
N GLY A 121 43.70 -6.94 -7.76
CA GLY A 121 42.95 -5.81 -7.20
C GLY A 121 41.64 -6.17 -6.49
N TRP A 122 41.09 -7.37 -6.67
CA TRP A 122 39.92 -7.81 -5.88
C TRP A 122 40.36 -8.58 -4.65
N GLU A 123 39.70 -8.29 -3.53
CA GLU A 123 39.72 -9.11 -2.34
C GLU A 123 38.27 -9.45 -1.99
N PHE A 124 38.04 -10.67 -1.48
CA PHE A 124 36.72 -11.01 -0.96
C PHE A 124 36.41 -10.10 0.24
N GLY A 125 35.36 -9.30 0.12
CA GLY A 125 34.88 -8.47 1.21
C GLY A 125 34.16 -9.30 2.28
N THR A 126 33.82 -8.66 3.39
CA THR A 126 32.90 -9.20 4.39
C THR A 126 31.44 -9.02 3.94
N LEU A 127 30.48 -9.61 4.67
CA LEU A 127 29.06 -9.31 4.47
C LEU A 127 28.72 -7.83 4.77
N GLU A 128 29.59 -7.11 5.47
CA GLU A 128 29.42 -5.68 5.76
C GLU A 128 29.99 -4.79 4.66
N GLY A 129 30.75 -5.35 3.70
CA GLY A 129 31.23 -4.65 2.51
C GLY A 129 32.34 -3.64 2.76
N ASP A 130 33.47 -4.10 3.30
CA ASP A 130 34.58 -3.25 3.74
C ASP A 130 35.59 -2.85 2.62
N ALA A 131 35.46 -3.40 1.41
CA ALA A 131 36.40 -3.20 0.30
C ALA A 131 35.69 -2.72 -0.98
N PRO A 132 35.24 -1.44 -1.05
CA PRO A 132 34.55 -0.92 -2.22
C PRO A 132 35.49 -0.62 -3.38
N ARG A 133 34.93 -0.71 -4.59
CA ARG A 133 35.53 -0.25 -5.84
C ARG A 133 34.61 0.77 -6.51
N ILE A 134 35.21 1.77 -7.15
CA ILE A 134 34.49 2.81 -7.87
C ILE A 134 34.51 2.48 -9.37
N GLY A 135 33.34 2.34 -9.98
CA GLY A 135 33.16 2.06 -11.41
C GLY A 135 32.32 0.81 -11.67
N ASP A 136 31.76 0.72 -12.89
CA ASP A 136 30.90 -0.39 -13.29
C ASP A 136 31.64 -1.73 -13.28
N VAL A 137 31.03 -2.73 -12.66
CA VAL A 137 31.51 -4.11 -12.66
C VAL A 137 30.51 -4.94 -13.48
N SER A 138 30.83 -5.13 -14.75
CA SER A 138 29.99 -5.97 -15.62
C SER A 138 30.20 -7.46 -15.31
N PRO A 139 29.19 -8.32 -15.56
CA PRO A 139 29.37 -9.77 -15.50
C PRO A 139 30.53 -10.27 -16.36
N LEU A 140 30.80 -9.61 -17.50
CA LEU A 140 31.93 -9.96 -18.37
C LEU A 140 33.28 -9.63 -17.72
N ALA A 141 33.42 -8.45 -17.11
CA ALA A 141 34.64 -8.09 -16.39
C ALA A 141 34.89 -9.06 -15.23
N LEU A 142 33.84 -9.38 -14.46
CA LEU A 142 33.93 -10.39 -13.41
C LEU A 142 34.29 -11.77 -13.97
N ALA A 143 33.78 -12.14 -15.15
CA ALA A 143 34.12 -13.40 -15.83
C ALA A 143 35.60 -13.49 -16.22
N GLU A 144 36.15 -12.44 -16.82
CA GLU A 144 37.56 -12.39 -17.23
C GLU A 144 38.49 -12.49 -16.01
N GLU A 145 38.06 -11.92 -14.88
CA GLU A 145 38.82 -11.91 -13.64
C GLU A 145 38.72 -13.24 -12.86
N LEU A 146 37.53 -13.87 -12.83
CA LEU A 146 37.33 -15.21 -12.28
C LEU A 146 37.86 -16.31 -13.21
N GLY A 147 37.97 -16.06 -14.51
CA GLY A 147 38.38 -17.00 -15.55
C GLY A 147 39.85 -17.43 -15.48
N LYS A 148 40.65 -16.89 -14.55
CA LYS A 148 42.04 -17.31 -14.28
C LYS A 148 42.14 -18.60 -13.44
N LEU A 149 41.06 -19.36 -13.36
CA LEU A 149 40.95 -20.62 -12.63
C LEU A 149 41.36 -21.80 -13.51
N ASP A 150 42.35 -22.57 -13.08
CA ASP A 150 42.58 -23.91 -13.61
C ASP A 150 41.33 -24.76 -13.34
N HIS A 151 40.72 -25.28 -14.40
CA HIS A 151 39.61 -26.26 -14.43
C HIS A 151 38.20 -25.84 -13.98
N ALA A 152 37.94 -24.62 -13.46
CA ALA A 152 36.59 -24.21 -12.98
C ALA A 152 35.69 -23.50 -14.03
N ALA A 153 36.18 -23.29 -15.25
CA ALA A 153 35.50 -22.45 -16.26
C ALA A 153 34.30 -23.11 -16.96
N SER A 154 34.15 -24.44 -16.92
CA SER A 154 33.05 -25.13 -17.64
C SER A 154 31.69 -25.01 -16.95
N ASP A 155 31.66 -24.93 -15.62
CA ASP A 155 30.45 -25.07 -14.81
C ASP A 155 30.12 -23.85 -13.92
N THR A 156 30.76 -22.70 -14.22
CA THR A 156 30.45 -21.40 -13.59
C THR A 156 29.48 -20.60 -14.45
N VAL A 157 28.44 -20.05 -13.84
CA VAL A 157 27.49 -19.12 -14.46
C VAL A 157 27.40 -17.85 -13.63
N MET A 158 27.29 -16.72 -14.32
CA MET A 158 26.93 -15.44 -13.71
C MET A 158 25.56 -15.03 -14.22
N THR A 159 24.75 -14.51 -13.29
CA THR A 159 23.45 -13.93 -13.58
C THR A 159 23.34 -12.61 -12.84
N THR A 160 22.54 -11.69 -13.39
CA THR A 160 22.36 -10.37 -12.81
C THR A 160 20.88 -10.00 -12.72
N SER A 161 20.56 -9.15 -11.75
CA SER A 161 19.26 -8.48 -11.63
C SER A 161 19.48 -7.08 -11.08
N VAL A 162 18.54 -6.21 -11.42
CA VAL A 162 18.59 -4.78 -11.11
C VAL A 162 17.27 -4.38 -10.46
N LEU A 163 17.37 -3.55 -9.41
CA LEU A 163 16.25 -3.01 -8.67
C LEU A 163 16.42 -1.50 -8.56
N THR A 164 15.42 -0.74 -9.01
CA THR A 164 15.37 0.72 -8.84
C THR A 164 14.42 1.07 -7.70
N PHE A 165 14.83 2.00 -6.84
CA PHE A 165 14.02 2.49 -5.73
C PHE A 165 14.32 3.95 -5.40
N GLU A 166 13.43 4.62 -4.70
CA GLU A 166 13.59 6.01 -4.27
C GLU A 166 13.58 6.14 -2.76
N GLY A 167 14.48 6.98 -2.23
CA GLY A 167 14.52 7.29 -0.81
C GLY A 167 13.35 8.16 -0.37
N GLY A 168 12.70 7.78 0.73
CA GLY A 168 11.58 8.48 1.35
C GLY A 168 12.00 9.59 2.30
N LEU A 169 11.01 10.24 2.90
CA LEU A 169 11.19 11.16 4.03
C LEU A 169 11.58 10.34 5.27
N ILE A 170 12.86 10.38 5.64
CA ILE A 170 13.40 9.67 6.80
C ILE A 170 13.31 10.56 8.04
N GLY A 171 12.59 10.09 9.07
CA GLY A 171 12.42 10.79 10.34
C GLY A 171 11.03 11.40 10.52
N GLY A 172 10.81 12.04 11.67
CA GLY A 172 9.50 12.55 12.07
C GLY A 172 9.10 13.89 11.44
N PHE A 173 8.14 14.55 12.08
CA PHE A 173 7.62 15.86 11.66
C PHE A 173 8.70 16.94 11.47
N GLU A 174 9.79 16.88 12.23
CA GLU A 174 10.90 17.81 12.06
C GLU A 174 11.55 17.70 10.68
N THR A 175 11.75 16.48 10.15
CA THR A 175 12.29 16.29 8.79
C THR A 175 11.33 16.85 7.76
N TRP A 176 10.02 16.57 7.89
CA TRP A 176 9.00 17.12 7.00
C TRP A 176 8.99 18.65 7.01
N SER A 177 9.02 19.24 8.20
CA SER A 177 9.08 20.69 8.41
C SER A 177 10.33 21.31 7.79
N LYS A 178 11.50 20.68 7.96
CA LYS A 178 12.74 21.13 7.31
C LYS A 178 12.68 20.99 5.78
N ARG A 179 12.10 19.92 5.26
CA ARG A 179 12.02 19.65 3.81
C ARG A 179 11.14 20.67 3.08
N ALA A 180 9.98 20.99 3.64
CA ALA A 180 8.96 21.84 3.03
C ALA A 180 8.82 23.22 3.69
N GLY A 181 9.69 23.59 4.63
CA GLY A 181 9.71 24.92 5.28
C GLY A 181 8.45 25.21 6.10
N GLY A 182 8.21 24.48 7.18
CA GLY A 182 7.04 24.68 8.05
C GLY A 182 5.75 24.10 7.47
N VAL A 183 5.83 22.91 6.87
CA VAL A 183 4.63 22.10 6.61
C VAL A 183 3.99 21.74 7.95
N GLU A 184 2.66 21.88 8.02
CA GLU A 184 1.89 21.58 9.22
C GLU A 184 0.67 20.73 8.84
N PRO A 185 0.22 19.82 9.73
CA PRO A 185 -1.02 19.09 9.51
C PRO A 185 -2.20 20.05 9.56
N ILE A 186 -3.13 19.90 8.63
CA ILE A 186 -4.32 20.75 8.52
C ILE A 186 -5.61 19.96 8.75
N SER A 187 -6.59 20.65 9.31
CA SER A 187 -7.89 20.15 9.73
C SER A 187 -8.98 21.16 9.37
N THR A 188 -10.24 20.77 9.55
CA THR A 188 -11.39 21.65 9.44
C THR A 188 -11.54 22.55 10.68
N PRO A 189 -11.97 23.82 10.54
CA PRO A 189 -12.13 24.74 11.66
C PRO A 189 -13.39 24.48 12.52
N TRP A 190 -14.29 23.60 12.08
CA TRP A 190 -15.58 23.36 12.74
C TRP A 190 -15.68 22.03 13.48
N ASP A 191 -16.53 22.01 14.52
CA ASP A 191 -17.05 20.80 15.15
C ASP A 191 -18.58 20.86 15.32
N PHE A 192 -19.30 21.17 14.23
CA PHE A 192 -20.76 21.38 14.26
C PHE A 192 -21.57 20.22 14.86
N ASP A 193 -21.03 19.01 14.78
CA ASP A 193 -21.72 17.78 15.12
C ASP A 193 -21.25 17.15 16.43
N GLY A 194 -20.17 17.66 17.03
CA GLY A 194 -19.47 16.96 18.11
C GLY A 194 -18.78 15.70 17.60
N TRP A 195 -17.62 15.37 18.15
CA TRP A 195 -16.83 14.22 17.72
C TRP A 195 -17.45 12.85 18.03
N GLU A 196 -18.50 12.75 18.85
CA GLU A 196 -19.10 11.49 19.34
C GLU A 196 -19.88 10.68 18.28
N LYS A 197 -20.18 11.26 17.11
CA LYS A 197 -20.95 10.62 16.03
C LYS A 197 -20.22 10.70 14.68
N PRO A 198 -20.50 9.79 13.72
CA PRO A 198 -19.96 9.91 12.37
C PRO A 198 -20.51 11.14 11.67
N LYS A 199 -19.67 11.74 10.83
CA LYS A 199 -19.92 13.01 10.14
C LYS A 199 -19.72 12.86 8.63
N PRO A 200 -20.25 13.79 7.82
CA PRO A 200 -19.82 13.96 6.45
C PRO A 200 -18.30 14.04 6.34
N VAL A 201 -17.77 13.37 5.32
CA VAL A 201 -16.33 13.35 5.05
C VAL A 201 -15.86 14.75 4.73
N SER A 202 -14.74 15.15 5.34
CA SER A 202 -14.16 16.47 5.12
C SER A 202 -13.41 16.49 3.79
N VAL A 203 -13.61 17.55 3.00
CA VAL A 203 -12.98 17.71 1.69
C VAL A 203 -12.04 18.91 1.77
N PHE A 204 -10.79 18.70 1.39
CA PHE A 204 -9.76 19.73 1.31
C PHE A 204 -9.39 19.96 -0.14
N ARG A 205 -9.13 21.20 -0.53
CA ARG A 205 -8.76 21.54 -1.90
C ARG A 205 -7.68 22.61 -1.95
N ASN A 206 -6.78 22.45 -2.91
CA ASN A 206 -5.82 23.47 -3.31
C ASN A 206 -5.82 23.59 -4.83
N SER A 207 -5.55 24.79 -5.34
CA SER A 207 -5.35 25.06 -6.75
C SER A 207 -4.10 25.90 -6.96
N PHE A 208 -3.25 25.47 -7.87
CA PHE A 208 -1.99 26.14 -8.19
C PHE A 208 -1.63 25.88 -9.67
N ASP A 209 -0.79 26.75 -10.23
CA ASP A 209 -0.31 26.61 -11.59
C ASP A 209 0.96 25.76 -11.65
N VAL A 210 1.07 24.89 -12.65
CA VAL A 210 2.26 24.11 -12.97
C VAL A 210 2.71 24.48 -14.36
N GLU A 211 3.82 25.20 -14.50
CA GLU A 211 4.31 25.64 -15.83
C GLU A 211 5.08 24.53 -16.55
N VAL A 212 6.14 24.05 -15.89
CA VAL A 212 7.05 23.04 -16.43
C VAL A 212 7.19 21.94 -15.40
N LEU A 213 6.97 20.71 -15.85
CA LEU A 213 7.03 19.51 -15.05
C LEU A 213 7.95 18.50 -15.74
N ASN A 214 8.90 17.97 -14.99
CA ASN A 214 9.61 16.75 -15.36
C ASN A 214 9.03 15.56 -14.60
N THR A 215 9.02 15.65 -13.27
CA THR A 215 8.47 14.62 -12.39
C THR A 215 7.88 15.24 -11.14
N ALA A 216 6.91 14.58 -10.51
CA ALA A 216 6.30 15.01 -9.27
C ALA A 216 6.09 13.86 -8.29
N ARG A 217 6.33 14.13 -7.01
CA ARG A 217 6.11 13.20 -5.90
C ARG A 217 5.13 13.81 -4.92
N LEU A 218 4.18 13.02 -4.46
CA LEU A 218 3.31 13.36 -3.34
C LEU A 218 3.67 12.47 -2.16
N HIS A 219 4.08 13.07 -1.06
CA HIS A 219 4.19 12.41 0.24
C HIS A 219 2.99 12.82 1.09
N VAL A 220 2.25 11.86 1.62
CA VAL A 220 1.00 12.15 2.34
C VAL A 220 0.68 11.14 3.42
N THR A 221 0.08 11.63 4.49
CA THR A 221 -0.53 10.84 5.56
C THR A 221 -1.81 11.52 6.07
N ALA A 222 -2.61 10.81 6.87
CA ALA A 222 -3.80 11.34 7.50
C ALA A 222 -3.94 10.92 8.96
N PHE A 223 -4.60 11.80 9.72
CA PHE A 223 -5.18 11.52 11.02
C PHE A 223 -6.61 11.03 10.79
N GLY A 224 -6.71 9.78 10.36
CA GLY A 224 -7.90 9.21 9.75
C GLY A 224 -7.51 8.33 8.58
N VAL A 225 -8.33 8.31 7.53
CA VAL A 225 -8.00 7.72 6.23
C VAL A 225 -8.33 8.69 5.12
N TYR A 226 -7.67 8.58 3.96
CA TYR A 226 -7.82 9.55 2.87
C TYR A 226 -8.04 8.94 1.49
N LYS A 227 -8.59 9.76 0.59
CA LYS A 227 -8.60 9.54 -0.87
C LYS A 227 -8.25 10.83 -1.59
N ILE A 228 -7.35 10.77 -2.58
CA ILE A 228 -6.83 11.96 -3.27
C ILE A 228 -7.16 11.90 -4.76
N PHE A 229 -7.59 13.05 -5.27
CA PHE A 229 -7.86 13.30 -6.67
C PHE A 229 -7.01 14.50 -7.13
N ILE A 230 -6.41 14.38 -8.31
CA ILE A 230 -5.75 15.48 -9.00
C ILE A 230 -6.48 15.66 -10.33
N ASN A 231 -6.99 16.85 -10.59
CA ASN A 231 -7.80 17.18 -11.78
C ASN A 231 -8.95 16.17 -12.00
N GLY A 232 -9.66 15.82 -10.93
CA GLY A 232 -10.78 14.87 -10.94
C GLY A 232 -10.39 13.40 -11.08
N ARG A 233 -9.11 13.05 -11.21
CA ARG A 233 -8.63 11.68 -11.35
C ARG A 233 -8.05 11.16 -10.04
N ALA A 234 -8.52 10.00 -9.58
CA ALA A 234 -7.95 9.33 -8.41
C ALA A 234 -6.48 8.98 -8.67
N ILE A 235 -5.60 9.31 -7.72
CA ILE A 235 -4.14 9.11 -7.92
C ILE A 235 -3.69 7.67 -7.69
N SER A 236 -4.50 6.88 -6.97
CA SER A 236 -4.20 5.51 -6.56
C SER A 236 -5.46 4.64 -6.50
N GLN A 237 -5.26 3.34 -6.74
CA GLN A 237 -6.27 2.29 -6.53
C GLN A 237 -6.31 1.81 -5.08
N SER A 238 -5.34 2.22 -4.25
CA SER A 238 -5.35 1.92 -2.82
C SER A 238 -6.53 2.58 -2.10
N THR A 239 -6.93 1.97 -0.99
CA THR A 239 -8.01 2.43 -0.12
C THR A 239 -7.60 2.32 1.33
N MET A 240 -8.28 3.04 2.22
CA MET A 240 -7.99 3.05 3.66
C MET A 240 -6.56 3.47 4.02
N ASP A 241 -5.85 4.17 3.13
CA ASP A 241 -4.56 4.77 3.43
C ASP A 241 -4.72 5.85 4.52
N PRO A 242 -3.79 6.00 5.47
CA PRO A 242 -2.48 5.34 5.54
C PRO A 242 -2.47 3.97 6.23
N GLY A 243 -3.63 3.39 6.52
CA GLY A 243 -3.77 2.17 7.30
C GLY A 243 -3.85 2.44 8.80
N TRP A 244 -3.88 1.38 9.59
CA TRP A 244 -3.98 1.39 11.04
C TRP A 244 -2.62 1.12 11.71
N THR A 245 -2.13 2.11 12.45
CA THR A 245 -0.99 1.98 13.36
C THR A 245 -1.36 2.41 14.78
N GLU A 246 -0.44 2.24 15.73
CA GLU A 246 -0.52 2.98 17.00
C GLU A 246 -0.18 4.46 16.72
N TYR A 247 -1.20 5.25 16.36
CA TYR A 247 -1.03 6.63 15.88
C TYR A 247 -0.33 7.55 16.87
N LYS A 248 -0.34 7.25 18.18
CA LYS A 248 0.39 8.04 19.19
C LYS A 248 1.89 7.77 19.20
N LEU A 249 2.33 6.64 18.61
CA LEU A 249 3.75 6.28 18.50
C LEU A 249 4.29 6.42 17.07
N ARG A 250 3.47 6.06 16.06
CA ARG A 250 3.84 6.17 14.65
C ARG A 250 2.64 6.36 13.74
N ILE A 251 2.82 7.13 12.67
CA ILE A 251 1.86 7.29 11.59
C ILE A 251 2.54 6.94 10.27
N SER A 252 1.97 6.00 9.54
CA SER A 252 2.47 5.66 8.21
C SER A 252 2.19 6.78 7.21
N TYR A 253 3.08 7.01 6.25
CA TYR A 253 2.82 7.85 5.08
C TYR A 253 3.08 7.07 3.80
N GLN A 254 2.46 7.52 2.72
CA GLN A 254 2.64 6.96 1.38
C GLN A 254 3.35 8.00 0.49
N THR A 255 4.12 7.51 -0.46
CA THR A 255 4.65 8.32 -1.56
C THR A 255 4.03 7.85 -2.86
N TYR A 256 3.55 8.79 -3.68
CA TYR A 256 3.00 8.51 -5.01
C TYR A 256 3.75 9.28 -6.08
N ASP A 257 3.98 8.64 -7.22
CA ASP A 257 4.33 9.34 -8.46
C ASP A 257 3.04 9.97 -9.02
N VAL A 258 2.98 11.29 -8.95
CA VAL A 258 1.81 12.07 -9.38
C VAL A 258 2.06 12.84 -10.68
N SER A 259 3.19 12.61 -11.35
CA SER A 259 3.63 13.35 -12.53
C SER A 259 2.56 13.37 -13.63
N LYS A 260 1.97 12.20 -13.92
CA LYS A 260 0.98 12.03 -14.99
C LYS A 260 -0.40 12.67 -14.72
N TYR A 261 -0.64 13.17 -13.51
CA TYR A 261 -1.94 13.76 -13.16
C TYR A 261 -1.94 15.29 -13.27
N PHE A 262 -0.77 15.91 -13.34
CA PHE A 262 -0.64 17.34 -13.55
C PHE A 262 -0.62 17.70 -15.03
N LEU A 263 -1.18 18.87 -15.34
CA LEU A 263 -1.23 19.46 -16.68
C LEU A 263 -0.53 20.84 -16.65
N PRO A 264 -0.02 21.34 -17.77
CA PRO A 264 0.43 22.73 -17.85
C PRO A 264 -0.70 23.72 -17.49
N GLY A 265 -0.39 24.72 -16.66
CA GLY A 265 -1.35 25.69 -16.15
C GLY A 265 -2.02 25.25 -14.85
N ARG A 266 -3.30 25.60 -14.68
CA ARG A 266 -3.99 25.43 -13.40
C ARG A 266 -4.34 23.98 -13.11
N ASN A 267 -3.95 23.51 -11.94
CA ASN A 267 -4.24 22.18 -11.42
C ASN A 267 -5.03 22.27 -10.12
N VAL A 268 -5.85 21.25 -9.85
CA VAL A 268 -6.65 21.14 -8.62
C VAL A 268 -6.34 19.83 -7.92
N VAL A 269 -5.95 19.90 -6.66
CA VAL A 269 -5.79 18.75 -5.78
C VAL A 269 -6.95 18.75 -4.79
N THR A 270 -7.68 17.63 -4.71
CA THR A 270 -8.78 17.42 -3.77
C THR A 270 -8.49 16.20 -2.89
N VAL A 271 -8.63 16.36 -1.58
CA VAL A 271 -8.36 15.31 -0.58
C VAL A 271 -9.61 15.10 0.27
N PHE A 272 -10.12 13.89 0.28
CA PHE A 272 -11.18 13.45 1.18
C PHE A 272 -10.51 12.84 2.41
N VAL A 273 -10.93 13.25 3.61
CA VAL A 273 -10.44 12.71 4.88
C VAL A 273 -11.61 12.23 5.73
N ALA A 274 -11.61 10.94 6.04
CA ALA A 274 -12.60 10.27 6.86
C ALA A 274 -11.99 9.78 8.19
N ASP A 275 -12.86 9.45 9.15
CA ASP A 275 -12.49 9.10 10.53
C ASP A 275 -11.50 7.93 10.64
N GLY A 276 -11.67 6.92 9.78
CA GLY A 276 -10.87 5.69 9.80
C GLY A 276 -10.78 5.07 11.19
N TRP A 277 -9.64 4.45 11.49
CA TRP A 277 -9.34 3.94 12.84
C TRP A 277 -8.90 5.03 13.82
N TYR A 278 -8.46 6.19 13.33
CA TYR A 278 -7.93 7.28 14.16
C TYR A 278 -9.01 7.89 15.07
N ARG A 279 -10.10 8.36 14.44
CA ARG A 279 -11.25 8.94 15.15
C ARG A 279 -12.41 7.98 15.26
N GLY A 280 -12.55 7.01 14.37
CA GLY A 280 -13.73 6.15 14.28
C GLY A 280 -13.99 5.32 15.54
N ARG A 281 -15.17 4.71 15.60
CA ARG A 281 -15.53 3.78 16.67
C ARG A 281 -14.68 2.53 16.57
N LEU A 282 -14.05 2.15 17.69
CA LEU A 282 -13.34 0.88 17.86
C LEU A 282 -13.90 0.19 19.11
N SER A 283 -14.04 -1.12 19.05
CA SER A 283 -14.65 -1.91 20.12
C SER A 283 -13.72 -3.05 20.55
N SER A 284 -13.55 -3.21 21.87
CA SER A 284 -12.74 -4.26 22.49
C SER A 284 -13.34 -4.63 23.84
N GLY A 285 -13.44 -5.93 24.13
CA GLY A 285 -13.94 -6.41 25.43
C GLY A 285 -15.38 -6.00 25.75
N GLY A 286 -16.20 -5.69 24.73
CA GLY A 286 -17.57 -5.22 24.89
C GLY A 286 -17.72 -3.71 25.12
N GLU A 287 -16.62 -2.95 25.16
CA GLU A 287 -16.65 -1.50 25.21
C GLU A 287 -16.34 -0.91 23.83
N ALA A 288 -17.25 -0.06 23.33
CA ALA A 288 -17.03 0.72 22.13
C ALA A 288 -16.65 2.15 22.50
N ARG A 289 -15.55 2.65 21.92
CA ARG A 289 -15.07 4.02 22.12
C ARG A 289 -14.75 4.66 20.78
N ARG A 290 -15.00 5.97 20.70
CA ARG A 290 -14.64 6.80 19.56
C ARG A 290 -13.46 7.69 19.94
N GLY A 291 -12.64 8.08 18.97
CA GLY A 291 -11.56 9.04 19.20
C GLY A 291 -10.43 8.50 20.09
N ILE A 292 -10.14 7.20 20.00
CA ILE A 292 -9.06 6.56 20.79
C ILE A 292 -7.71 7.28 20.59
N PHE A 293 -7.45 7.73 19.36
CA PHE A 293 -6.21 8.39 18.98
C PHE A 293 -6.32 9.92 18.89
N GLY A 294 -7.50 10.44 18.56
CA GLY A 294 -7.80 11.88 18.59
C GLY A 294 -9.22 12.17 18.12
N VAL A 295 -9.69 13.41 18.33
CA VAL A 295 -11.06 13.83 18.01
C VAL A 295 -11.12 14.73 16.76
N GLU A 296 -9.98 15.26 16.34
CA GLU A 296 -9.77 16.06 15.14
C GLU A 296 -9.19 15.21 13.98
N THR A 297 -9.86 15.19 12.82
CA THR A 297 -9.35 14.52 11.60
C THR A 297 -8.64 15.52 10.71
N GLY A 298 -7.54 15.12 10.08
CA GLY A 298 -6.77 16.00 9.22
C GLY A 298 -5.78 15.25 8.36
N PHE A 299 -4.97 15.97 7.60
CA PHE A 299 -3.92 15.37 6.79
C PHE A 299 -2.68 16.26 6.71
N LEU A 300 -1.56 15.63 6.37
CA LEU A 300 -0.27 16.28 6.16
C LEU A 300 0.22 15.86 4.78
N SER A 301 0.61 16.82 3.94
CA SER A 301 1.18 16.48 2.64
C SER A 301 2.25 17.45 2.15
N ILE A 302 3.15 16.90 1.33
CA ILE A 302 4.15 17.62 0.54
C ILE A 302 4.04 17.10 -0.89
N ILE A 303 3.80 17.98 -1.85
CA ILE A 303 3.93 17.74 -3.28
C ILE A 303 5.23 18.41 -3.73
N GLU A 304 6.17 17.63 -4.22
CA GLU A 304 7.41 18.11 -4.83
C GLU A 304 7.30 18.03 -6.34
N ILE A 305 7.43 19.17 -7.02
CA ILE A 305 7.43 19.29 -8.48
C ILE A 305 8.86 19.61 -8.92
N PHE A 306 9.46 18.69 -9.67
CA PHE A 306 10.82 18.81 -10.18
C PHE A 306 10.78 19.35 -11.62
N LYS A 307 11.55 20.41 -11.87
CA LYS A 307 11.65 21.09 -13.16
C LYS A 307 12.85 20.55 -13.96
N PRO A 308 12.79 20.54 -15.30
CA PRO A 308 13.97 20.28 -16.13
C PRO A 308 15.11 21.26 -15.80
N GLY A 309 16.34 20.77 -15.72
CA GLY A 309 17.53 21.61 -15.51
C GLY A 309 17.86 21.94 -14.04
N GLY A 310 17.20 21.28 -13.08
CA GLY A 310 17.51 21.44 -11.66
C GLY A 310 16.71 22.58 -11.03
N GLY A 311 15.57 22.24 -10.46
CA GLY A 311 14.70 23.17 -9.75
C GLY A 311 13.54 22.42 -9.13
N ARG A 312 13.05 22.90 -7.99
CA ARG A 312 11.96 22.25 -7.27
C ARG A 312 10.97 23.27 -6.74
N GLU A 313 9.71 22.99 -6.96
CA GLU A 313 8.58 23.70 -6.38
C GLU A 313 7.87 22.80 -5.37
N ILE A 314 7.39 23.40 -4.27
CA ILE A 314 6.77 22.67 -3.16
C ILE A 314 5.38 23.22 -2.91
N ILE A 315 4.38 22.35 -3.03
CA ILE A 315 3.03 22.60 -2.53
C ILE A 315 2.86 21.79 -1.26
N LYS A 316 2.42 22.40 -0.16
CA LYS A 316 2.41 21.76 1.16
C LYS A 316 1.15 22.13 1.94
N THR A 317 0.83 21.34 2.96
CA THR A 317 -0.19 21.70 3.94
C THR A 317 0.34 22.75 4.93
N GLY A 318 -0.55 23.62 5.39
CA GLY A 318 -0.25 24.72 6.32
C GLY A 318 -1.39 25.73 6.32
N SER A 319 -1.20 26.92 6.92
CA SER A 319 -2.27 27.91 7.00
C SER A 319 -2.83 28.27 5.61
N SER A 320 -4.14 28.52 5.50
CA SER A 320 -4.78 28.88 4.22
C SER A 320 -4.14 30.09 3.57
N ARG A 321 -3.74 31.08 4.40
CA ARG A 321 -3.08 32.30 3.94
C ARG A 321 -1.73 32.03 3.28
N SER A 322 -0.96 31.07 3.78
CA SER A 322 0.38 30.77 3.27
C SER A 322 0.39 29.70 2.18
N THR A 323 -0.62 28.82 2.14
CA THR A 323 -0.60 27.64 1.26
C THR A 323 -1.73 27.57 0.24
N GLY A 324 -2.81 28.34 0.43
CA GLY A 324 -3.99 28.31 -0.43
C GLY A 324 -4.95 27.14 -0.19
N TRP A 325 -4.66 26.25 0.77
CA TRP A 325 -5.59 25.18 1.13
C TRP A 325 -6.89 25.73 1.70
N LYS A 326 -8.00 25.16 1.24
CA LYS A 326 -9.36 25.41 1.72
C LYS A 326 -10.03 24.09 2.06
N CYS A 327 -11.09 24.13 2.84
CA CYS A 327 -11.90 22.95 3.13
C CYS A 327 -13.40 23.22 3.00
N THR A 328 -14.16 22.15 2.81
CA THR A 328 -15.61 22.17 2.83
C THR A 328 -16.15 20.88 3.43
N ARG A 329 -17.35 20.97 4.00
CA ARG A 329 -18.14 19.82 4.44
C ARG A 329 -19.12 19.36 3.36
N ARG A 330 -19.32 20.14 2.30
CA ARG A 330 -20.13 19.71 1.15
C ARG A 330 -19.39 18.54 0.48
N CYS A 331 -19.89 17.35 0.72
CA CYS A 331 -19.34 16.09 0.27
C CYS A 331 -20.52 15.16 0.01
N PRO A 332 -20.49 14.27 -0.99
CA PRO A 332 -21.55 13.29 -1.19
C PRO A 332 -21.56 12.19 -0.11
N ILE A 333 -20.42 11.88 0.52
CA ILE A 333 -20.34 10.91 1.63
C ILE A 333 -20.82 11.60 2.92
N GLN A 334 -22.09 11.38 3.27
CA GLN A 334 -22.75 12.02 4.42
C GLN A 334 -22.35 11.40 5.75
N GLN A 335 -22.04 10.10 5.76
CA GLN A 335 -21.58 9.39 6.94
C GLN A 335 -20.72 8.22 6.48
N THR A 336 -19.65 7.92 7.22
CA THR A 336 -18.88 6.70 7.02
C THR A 336 -18.27 6.22 8.33
N GLU A 337 -18.39 4.92 8.58
CA GLU A 337 -17.69 4.21 9.65
C GLU A 337 -17.25 2.83 9.18
N ILE A 338 -16.16 2.34 9.77
CA ILE A 338 -15.63 1.00 9.48
C ILE A 338 -16.65 -0.09 9.80
N TYR A 339 -17.37 0.01 10.92
CA TYR A 339 -18.34 -1.00 11.36
C TYR A 339 -19.74 -0.79 10.80
N ASP A 340 -20.20 0.47 10.70
CA ASP A 340 -21.61 0.75 10.39
C ASP A 340 -21.90 0.86 8.89
N GLY A 341 -20.89 1.21 8.08
CA GLY A 341 -21.03 1.41 6.64
C GLY A 341 -20.96 2.87 6.19
N GLU A 342 -21.30 3.11 4.92
CA GLU A 342 -21.22 4.41 4.26
C GLU A 342 -22.59 4.87 3.70
N GLN A 343 -22.92 6.14 3.92
CA GLN A 343 -24.09 6.79 3.32
C GLN A 343 -23.65 7.82 2.28
N TYR A 344 -24.10 7.64 1.05
CA TYR A 344 -23.73 8.47 -0.10
C TYR A 344 -24.96 9.11 -0.74
N ASP A 345 -24.91 10.42 -0.97
CA ASP A 345 -25.93 11.18 -1.69
C ASP A 345 -25.34 11.76 -2.98
N SER A 346 -25.62 11.10 -4.11
CA SER A 346 -25.08 11.49 -5.43
C SER A 346 -25.66 12.79 -5.99
N ARG A 347 -26.70 13.35 -5.35
CA ARG A 347 -27.24 14.67 -5.71
C ARG A 347 -26.30 15.80 -5.29
N ILE A 348 -25.34 15.51 -4.41
CA ILE A 348 -24.35 16.47 -3.93
C ILE A 348 -23.13 16.39 -4.86
N ASP A 349 -23.02 17.39 -5.73
CA ASP A 349 -21.80 17.65 -6.47
C ASP A 349 -20.99 18.72 -5.71
N ILE A 350 -19.70 18.45 -5.51
CA ILE A 350 -18.77 19.37 -4.85
C ILE A 350 -18.28 20.46 -5.81
N ASP A 351 -18.45 20.24 -7.12
CA ASP A 351 -17.97 21.09 -8.21
C ASP A 351 -19.08 21.90 -8.88
N ASP A 352 -20.33 21.84 -8.38
CA ASP A 352 -21.48 22.61 -8.88
C ASP A 352 -21.42 24.13 -8.58
N GLY A 353 -20.34 24.59 -7.95
CA GLY A 353 -20.14 26.00 -7.57
C GLY A 353 -20.93 26.46 -6.35
N THR A 354 -21.72 25.59 -5.71
CA THR A 354 -22.49 25.93 -4.50
C THR A 354 -21.76 25.60 -3.20
N ALA A 355 -20.63 24.88 -3.29
CA ALA A 355 -19.77 24.58 -2.15
C ALA A 355 -19.19 25.86 -1.53
N ILE A 356 -19.42 26.04 -0.23
CA ILE A 356 -18.73 27.06 0.56
C ILE A 356 -17.34 26.50 0.93
N TRP A 357 -16.30 27.20 0.50
CA TRP A 357 -14.90 26.87 0.78
C TRP A 357 -14.34 27.80 1.86
N GLU A 358 -14.03 27.22 3.01
CA GLU A 358 -13.54 27.93 4.19
C GLU A 358 -12.04 27.76 4.37
N ASP A 359 -11.45 28.61 5.20
CA ASP A 359 -10.06 28.45 5.62
C ASP A 359 -9.87 27.17 6.43
N VAL A 360 -8.78 26.44 6.15
CA VAL A 360 -8.33 25.34 6.98
C VAL A 360 -7.74 25.86 8.29
N LYS A 361 -7.75 25.00 9.31
CA LYS A 361 -7.11 25.22 10.61
C LYS A 361 -5.85 24.36 10.70
N ILE A 362 -4.81 24.84 11.37
CA ILE A 362 -3.69 23.98 11.77
C ILE A 362 -4.19 23.03 12.86
N MET A 363 -3.96 21.73 12.67
CA MET A 363 -4.41 20.69 13.60
C MET A 363 -3.68 20.84 14.94
N THR A 364 -4.44 20.77 16.04
CA THR A 364 -3.92 21.04 17.40
C THR A 364 -4.00 19.83 18.32
N ASP A 365 -4.98 18.95 18.12
CA ASP A 365 -5.23 17.78 19.00
C ASP A 365 -3.97 16.96 19.26
N PHE A 366 -3.20 16.77 18.21
CA PHE A 366 -1.99 15.97 18.21
C PHE A 366 -0.86 16.53 19.10
N TRP A 367 -0.87 17.84 19.34
CA TRP A 367 0.18 18.53 20.11
C TRP A 367 -0.15 18.65 21.60
N GLN A 368 -1.29 18.11 22.06
CA GLN A 368 -1.70 18.17 23.46
C GLN A 368 -0.83 17.24 24.33
N THR A 369 -0.53 17.71 25.55
CA THR A 369 0.63 17.31 26.37
C THR A 369 0.61 15.88 26.90
N GLY A 370 1.79 15.25 26.97
CA GLY A 370 2.04 14.01 27.74
C GLY A 370 2.65 12.85 26.95
N TYR A 371 2.63 12.91 25.62
CA TYR A 371 3.18 11.89 24.73
C TYR A 371 4.25 12.46 23.79
N PRO A 372 5.25 11.67 23.38
CA PRO A 372 6.19 12.09 22.36
C PRO A 372 5.47 12.30 21.02
N THR A 373 5.97 13.22 20.19
CA THR A 373 5.52 13.35 18.81
C THR A 373 5.76 12.03 18.07
N PRO A 374 4.73 11.37 17.51
CA PRO A 374 4.91 10.11 16.81
C PRO A 374 5.82 10.24 15.60
N ALA A 375 6.49 9.13 15.30
CA ALA A 375 7.31 9.01 14.11
C ALA A 375 6.43 9.01 12.86
N LEU A 376 6.89 9.70 11.82
CA LEU A 376 6.37 9.50 10.47
C LEU A 376 7.24 8.43 9.82
N GLN A 377 6.62 7.36 9.33
CA GLN A 377 7.31 6.22 8.73
C GLN A 377 6.70 5.90 7.37
N ALA A 378 7.51 5.54 6.39
CA ALA A 378 6.98 5.07 5.12
C ALA A 378 6.21 3.78 5.32
N SER A 379 5.12 3.61 4.58
CA SER A 379 4.38 2.35 4.60
C SER A 379 5.27 1.23 4.03
N ILE A 380 5.57 0.24 4.86
CA ILE A 380 6.22 -1.01 4.47
C ILE A 380 5.21 -2.10 4.07
N ALA A 381 3.95 -1.95 4.53
CA ALA A 381 2.89 -2.88 4.19
C ALA A 381 2.45 -2.69 2.74
N PRO A 382 2.14 -3.78 2.01
CA PRO A 382 1.51 -3.67 0.70
C PRO A 382 0.20 -2.87 0.79
N PRO A 383 -0.12 -2.06 -0.22
CA PRO A 383 -1.33 -1.25 -0.21
C PRO A 383 -2.58 -2.13 -0.16
N ILE A 384 -3.64 -1.63 0.48
CA ILE A 384 -4.95 -2.28 0.46
C ILE A 384 -5.61 -1.96 -0.87
N THR A 385 -5.90 -2.97 -1.67
CA THR A 385 -6.48 -2.80 -3.02
C THR A 385 -7.61 -3.79 -3.25
N CYS A 386 -8.37 -3.60 -4.34
CA CYS A 386 -9.30 -4.62 -4.79
C CYS A 386 -8.51 -5.76 -5.41
N THR A 387 -8.58 -6.94 -4.80
CA THR A 387 -7.77 -8.11 -5.21
C THR A 387 -8.60 -9.15 -5.97
N GLU A 388 -9.94 -9.12 -5.87
CA GLU A 388 -10.84 -10.03 -6.59
C GLU A 388 -12.18 -9.36 -6.89
N LEU A 389 -12.82 -9.77 -7.99
CA LEU A 389 -14.20 -9.40 -8.32
C LEU A 389 -15.09 -10.66 -8.27
N LEU A 390 -16.14 -10.62 -7.46
CA LEU A 390 -17.09 -11.71 -7.32
C LEU A 390 -18.47 -11.31 -7.88
N PRO A 391 -18.94 -11.95 -8.96
CA PRO A 391 -20.30 -11.71 -9.45
C PRO A 391 -21.32 -12.41 -8.56
N VAL A 392 -22.56 -11.91 -8.58
CA VAL A 392 -23.70 -12.57 -7.90
C VAL A 392 -23.90 -13.97 -8.50
N GLN A 393 -23.89 -15.00 -7.65
CA GLN A 393 -24.10 -16.39 -8.06
C GLN A 393 -25.58 -16.78 -7.99
N LYS A 394 -26.32 -16.23 -7.02
CA LYS A 394 -27.73 -16.54 -6.83
C LYS A 394 -28.49 -15.36 -6.26
N TYR A 395 -29.71 -15.20 -6.74
CA TYR A 395 -30.70 -14.27 -6.20
C TYR A 395 -31.71 -15.05 -5.35
N ILE A 396 -31.91 -14.61 -4.11
CA ILE A 396 -32.82 -15.19 -3.13
C ILE A 396 -33.88 -14.13 -2.80
N THR A 397 -35.11 -14.57 -2.58
CA THR A 397 -36.18 -13.72 -2.04
C THR A 397 -36.40 -14.10 -0.59
N SER A 398 -36.25 -13.16 0.34
CA SER A 398 -36.50 -13.39 1.76
C SER A 398 -37.99 -13.66 2.02
N PRO A 399 -38.37 -14.22 3.19
CA PRO A 399 -39.78 -14.34 3.58
C PRO A 399 -40.55 -13.02 3.58
N THR A 400 -39.86 -11.89 3.73
CA THR A 400 -40.43 -10.54 3.70
C THR A 400 -40.46 -9.92 2.30
N GLY A 401 -40.08 -10.67 1.26
CA GLY A 401 -40.10 -10.23 -0.14
C GLY A 401 -38.86 -9.43 -0.57
N LYS A 402 -37.87 -9.24 0.31
CA LYS A 402 -36.64 -8.49 -0.01
C LYS A 402 -35.67 -9.34 -0.82
N LYS A 403 -34.86 -8.70 -1.66
CA LYS A 403 -33.86 -9.38 -2.49
C LYS A 403 -32.58 -9.62 -1.68
N ILE A 404 -32.06 -10.84 -1.72
CA ILE A 404 -30.78 -11.22 -1.13
C ILE A 404 -29.88 -11.76 -2.24
N LEU A 405 -28.66 -11.25 -2.32
CA LEU A 405 -27.64 -11.65 -3.27
C LEU A 405 -26.70 -12.63 -2.56
N ASP A 406 -26.46 -13.80 -3.14
CA ASP A 406 -25.43 -14.76 -2.70
C ASP A 406 -24.26 -14.71 -3.68
N PHE A 407 -23.07 -14.36 -3.18
CA PHE A 407 -21.83 -14.31 -3.98
C PHE A 407 -21.10 -15.66 -4.03
N GLY A 408 -21.58 -16.68 -3.32
CA GLY A 408 -21.02 -18.03 -3.29
C GLY A 408 -19.74 -18.18 -2.45
N GLN A 409 -19.14 -17.07 -2.02
CA GLN A 409 -17.91 -17.00 -1.25
C GLN A 409 -18.06 -15.98 -0.12
N ASN A 410 -17.65 -16.35 1.10
CA ASN A 410 -17.53 -15.39 2.19
C ASN A 410 -16.20 -14.64 2.07
N THR A 411 -16.24 -13.31 2.13
CA THR A 411 -15.10 -12.45 1.84
C THR A 411 -15.13 -11.17 2.67
N ALA A 412 -14.03 -10.39 2.68
CA ALA A 412 -14.03 -9.01 3.12
C ALA A 412 -13.98 -8.05 1.93
N GLY A 413 -14.79 -6.98 1.94
CA GLY A 413 -14.83 -6.06 0.83
C GLY A 413 -16.00 -5.09 0.86
N ARG A 414 -16.44 -4.70 -0.34
CA ARG A 414 -17.50 -3.72 -0.58
C ARG A 414 -18.31 -4.13 -1.79
N LEU A 415 -19.50 -3.57 -1.97
CA LEU A 415 -20.24 -3.70 -3.23
C LEU A 415 -19.96 -2.52 -4.15
N TYR A 416 -19.72 -2.84 -5.42
CA TYR A 416 -19.87 -1.91 -6.54
C TYR A 416 -21.25 -2.12 -7.14
N ILE A 417 -21.99 -1.03 -7.32
CA ILE A 417 -23.30 -1.03 -7.98
C ILE A 417 -23.28 -0.15 -9.22
N LYS A 418 -24.06 -0.56 -10.22
CA LYS A 418 -24.30 0.20 -11.43
C LYS A 418 -25.76 0.09 -11.82
N GLY A 419 -26.45 1.21 -12.03
CA GLY A 419 -27.87 1.19 -12.34
C GLY A 419 -28.46 2.59 -12.48
N SER A 420 -29.78 2.67 -12.62
CA SER A 420 -30.49 3.94 -12.75
C SER A 420 -31.78 3.90 -11.93
N ALA A 421 -32.08 5.00 -11.25
CA ALA A 421 -33.34 5.19 -10.54
C ALA A 421 -33.72 6.68 -10.50
N PRO A 422 -34.98 7.03 -10.23
CA PRO A 422 -35.37 8.42 -10.03
C PRO A 422 -34.55 9.13 -8.95
N SER A 423 -34.38 10.45 -9.12
CA SER A 423 -33.68 11.29 -8.15
C SER A 423 -34.29 11.13 -6.75
N GLY A 424 -33.44 10.93 -5.74
CA GLY A 424 -33.87 10.74 -4.35
C GLY A 424 -34.25 9.31 -3.99
N THR A 425 -34.28 8.36 -4.94
CA THR A 425 -34.40 6.95 -4.61
C THR A 425 -33.18 6.51 -3.80
N ARG A 426 -33.40 5.96 -2.60
CA ARG A 426 -32.35 5.40 -1.75
C ARG A 426 -32.36 3.87 -1.84
N VAL A 427 -31.22 3.27 -2.15
CA VAL A 427 -30.97 1.82 -1.99
C VAL A 427 -30.13 1.57 -0.74
N THR A 428 -30.44 0.50 -0.02
CA THR A 428 -29.73 0.05 1.19
C THR A 428 -29.17 -1.35 0.98
N LEU A 429 -27.93 -1.56 1.41
CA LEU A 429 -27.16 -2.80 1.25
C LEU A 429 -26.74 -3.31 2.62
N VAL A 430 -27.36 -4.39 3.10
CA VAL A 430 -27.07 -5.00 4.43
C VAL A 430 -26.25 -6.26 4.24
N HIS A 431 -25.02 -6.26 4.76
CA HIS A 431 -24.02 -7.30 4.54
C HIS A 431 -24.02 -8.33 5.68
N VAL A 432 -24.09 -9.62 5.36
CA VAL A 432 -24.03 -10.71 6.36
C VAL A 432 -23.24 -11.92 5.84
N GLU A 433 -22.59 -12.64 6.75
CA GLU A 433 -21.87 -13.89 6.42
C GLU A 433 -22.82 -15.07 6.25
N LEU A 434 -23.94 -15.07 6.99
CA LEU A 434 -24.90 -16.16 7.09
C LEU A 434 -26.34 -15.66 6.91
N LEU A 435 -27.20 -16.58 6.53
CA LEU A 435 -28.65 -16.40 6.60
C LEU A 435 -29.18 -17.18 7.80
N GLU A 436 -30.24 -16.67 8.41
CA GLU A 436 -31.03 -17.40 9.40
C GLU A 436 -31.69 -18.64 8.77
N PRO A 437 -32.15 -19.62 9.56
CA PRO A 437 -32.84 -20.81 9.03
C PRO A 437 -34.07 -20.50 8.16
N ASP A 438 -34.71 -19.35 8.37
CA ASP A 438 -35.85 -18.88 7.56
C ASP A 438 -35.45 -18.16 6.27
N GLY A 439 -34.15 -17.94 6.04
CA GLY A 439 -33.60 -17.26 4.87
C GLY A 439 -33.49 -15.74 5.00
N THR A 440 -33.75 -15.16 6.18
CA THR A 440 -33.48 -13.74 6.45
C THR A 440 -31.99 -13.48 6.78
N PRO A 441 -31.48 -12.24 6.66
CA PRO A 441 -30.09 -11.94 7.01
C PRO A 441 -29.79 -12.15 8.50
N CYS A 442 -28.72 -12.89 8.82
CA CYS A 442 -28.28 -13.11 10.20
C CYS A 442 -27.41 -11.93 10.68
N THR A 443 -28.03 -10.85 11.15
CA THR A 443 -27.30 -9.67 11.67
C THR A 443 -26.85 -9.82 13.11
N GLY A 444 -27.39 -10.77 13.87
CA GLY A 444 -27.05 -10.95 15.29
C GLY A 444 -25.56 -11.24 15.54
N LEU A 445 -24.88 -11.88 14.58
CA LEU A 445 -23.44 -12.17 14.66
C LEU A 445 -22.54 -10.93 14.45
N LEU A 446 -23.10 -9.84 13.93
CA LEU A 446 -22.40 -8.56 13.74
C LEU A 446 -22.30 -7.76 15.05
N ARG A 447 -23.06 -8.13 16.08
CA ARG A 447 -23.22 -7.39 17.34
C ARG A 447 -23.68 -5.95 17.05
N GLU A 448 -22.93 -4.93 17.47
CA GLU A 448 -23.27 -3.51 17.24
C GLU A 448 -22.75 -2.97 15.91
N ALA A 449 -22.14 -3.79 15.04
CA ALA A 449 -21.80 -3.37 13.68
C ALA A 449 -23.05 -3.43 12.79
N LYS A 450 -23.44 -2.30 12.18
CA LYS A 450 -24.59 -2.28 11.25
C LYS A 450 -24.27 -2.92 9.90
N ALA A 451 -23.02 -2.85 9.43
CA ALA A 451 -22.56 -3.33 8.13
C ALA A 451 -23.51 -2.96 6.97
N THR A 452 -23.98 -1.70 6.96
CA THR A 452 -25.04 -1.25 6.07
C THR A 452 -24.59 -0.01 5.29
N ASP A 453 -24.54 -0.14 3.97
CA ASP A 453 -24.29 1.02 3.11
C ASP A 453 -25.60 1.52 2.48
N SER A 454 -25.66 2.81 2.15
CA SER A 454 -26.79 3.36 1.39
C SER A 454 -26.36 4.38 0.35
N TYR A 455 -27.07 4.35 -0.78
CA TYR A 455 -26.82 5.21 -1.92
C TYR A 455 -28.11 5.88 -2.37
N ILE A 456 -28.08 7.20 -2.55
CA ILE A 456 -29.20 7.98 -3.10
C ILE A 456 -28.85 8.36 -4.53
N PHE A 457 -29.71 7.99 -5.48
CA PHE A 457 -29.57 8.32 -6.90
C PHE A 457 -29.88 9.79 -7.18
N ASN A 458 -29.18 10.39 -8.14
CA ASN A 458 -29.44 11.75 -8.60
C ASN A 458 -30.40 11.80 -9.78
N GLY A 459 -30.62 10.67 -10.47
CA GLY A 459 -31.57 10.54 -11.56
C GLY A 459 -31.07 11.08 -12.90
N SER A 460 -29.75 11.28 -13.05
CA SER A 460 -29.13 11.79 -14.28
C SER A 460 -28.84 10.72 -15.34
N GLY A 461 -29.14 9.46 -15.07
CA GLY A 461 -28.93 8.35 -15.99
C GLY A 461 -28.44 7.10 -15.28
N VAL A 462 -27.49 6.39 -15.90
CA VAL A 462 -26.79 5.26 -15.27
C VAL A 462 -25.71 5.83 -14.35
N GLU A 463 -25.78 5.45 -13.08
CA GLU A 463 -24.88 5.87 -12.03
C GLU A 463 -24.06 4.66 -11.54
N GLU A 464 -22.81 4.92 -11.14
CA GLU A 464 -21.88 3.90 -10.61
C GLU A 464 -21.41 4.34 -9.23
N TRP A 465 -21.42 3.43 -8.26
CA TRP A 465 -21.00 3.75 -6.90
C TRP A 465 -20.40 2.55 -6.17
N GLU A 466 -19.46 2.87 -5.31
CA GLU A 466 -18.82 1.96 -4.37
C GLU A 466 -18.42 2.76 -3.11
N PRO A 467 -18.65 2.24 -1.90
CA PRO A 467 -18.17 2.86 -0.67
C PRO A 467 -16.65 3.11 -0.67
N GLN A 468 -16.19 4.19 -0.03
CA GLN A 468 -14.78 4.59 -0.03
C GLN A 468 -14.07 4.33 1.30
N PHE A 469 -14.74 4.44 2.45
CA PHE A 469 -14.09 4.46 3.77
C PHE A 469 -14.63 3.44 4.79
N THR A 470 -15.22 2.34 4.29
CA THR A 470 -15.72 1.21 5.11
C THR A 470 -15.33 -0.14 4.49
N PHE A 471 -15.61 -1.26 5.14
CA PHE A 471 -15.55 -2.60 4.53
C PHE A 471 -16.37 -3.57 5.38
N HIS A 472 -16.81 -4.67 4.79
CA HIS A 472 -17.68 -5.65 5.44
C HIS A 472 -17.18 -7.06 5.18
N GLY A 473 -17.33 -7.95 6.17
CA GLY A 473 -17.23 -9.40 5.98
C GLY A 473 -18.59 -9.97 5.60
N PHE A 474 -18.72 -10.59 4.42
CA PHE A 474 -19.99 -11.08 3.92
C PHE A 474 -19.87 -12.16 2.84
N ARG A 475 -20.94 -12.95 2.73
CA ARG A 475 -21.28 -13.77 1.56
C ARG A 475 -22.60 -13.34 0.94
N TYR A 476 -23.52 -12.86 1.78
CA TYR A 476 -24.85 -12.47 1.38
C TYR A 476 -25.06 -10.98 1.59
N VAL A 477 -25.81 -10.34 0.69
CA VAL A 477 -26.21 -8.95 0.85
C VAL A 477 -27.70 -8.79 0.56
N GLN A 478 -28.46 -8.26 1.53
CA GLN A 478 -29.83 -7.85 1.28
C GLN A 478 -29.85 -6.46 0.64
N VAL A 479 -30.58 -6.32 -0.46
CA VAL A 479 -30.77 -5.07 -1.20
C VAL A 479 -32.21 -4.61 -1.07
N ASP A 480 -32.40 -3.38 -0.59
CA ASP A 480 -33.74 -2.85 -0.33
C ASP A 480 -33.84 -1.33 -0.60
N PRO A 481 -34.79 -0.87 -1.44
CA PRO A 481 -35.57 -1.68 -2.37
C PRO A 481 -34.68 -2.31 -3.45
N TRP A 482 -35.15 -3.38 -4.09
CA TRP A 482 -34.53 -3.86 -5.33
C TRP A 482 -34.87 -2.90 -6.48
N ILE A 483 -33.84 -2.48 -7.22
CA ILE A 483 -33.99 -1.64 -8.41
C ILE A 483 -33.81 -2.53 -9.63
N GLU A 484 -34.78 -2.52 -10.53
CA GLU A 484 -34.70 -3.31 -11.77
C GLU A 484 -33.54 -2.84 -12.64
N GLY A 485 -32.75 -3.79 -13.15
CA GLY A 485 -31.53 -3.50 -13.92
C GLY A 485 -30.32 -3.08 -13.08
N LEU A 486 -30.39 -3.15 -11.73
CA LEU A 486 -29.24 -2.90 -10.87
C LEU A 486 -28.20 -4.03 -11.00
N GLU A 487 -27.05 -3.69 -11.56
CA GLU A 487 -25.87 -4.54 -11.59
C GLU A 487 -25.11 -4.41 -10.26
N VAL A 488 -24.70 -5.54 -9.69
CA VAL A 488 -23.98 -5.58 -8.41
C VAL A 488 -22.80 -6.54 -8.51
N THR A 489 -21.63 -6.08 -8.08
CA THR A 489 -20.40 -6.90 -7.99
C THR A 489 -19.78 -6.73 -6.61
N ALA A 490 -19.39 -7.83 -5.96
CA ALA A 490 -18.61 -7.76 -4.75
C ALA A 490 -17.12 -7.56 -5.09
N LYS A 491 -16.55 -6.47 -4.58
CA LYS A 491 -15.13 -6.15 -4.71
C LYS A 491 -14.42 -6.54 -3.43
N VAL A 492 -13.53 -7.52 -3.53
CA VAL A 492 -12.77 -8.06 -2.40
C VAL A 492 -11.59 -7.14 -2.12
N TYR A 493 -11.46 -6.68 -0.88
CA TYR A 493 -10.35 -5.81 -0.46
C TYR A 493 -9.48 -6.46 0.60
N GLY A 494 -8.18 -6.26 0.45
CA GLY A 494 -7.15 -6.69 1.39
C GLY A 494 -5.80 -6.11 0.99
N SER A 495 -4.80 -6.26 1.85
CA SER A 495 -3.41 -5.99 1.53
C SER A 495 -3.02 -6.79 0.27
N ASN A 496 -2.39 -6.12 -0.70
CA ASN A 496 -2.01 -6.73 -1.98
C ASN A 496 -0.78 -7.64 -1.81
N LEU A 497 -0.97 -8.77 -1.14
CA LEU A 497 0.06 -9.77 -0.89
C LEU A 497 0.36 -10.55 -2.18
N PRO A 498 1.60 -11.03 -2.37
CA PRO A 498 1.91 -11.98 -3.42
C PRO A 498 0.97 -13.20 -3.36
N THR A 499 0.47 -13.65 -4.51
CA THR A 499 -0.40 -14.83 -4.58
C THR A 499 0.34 -16.02 -5.20
N GLY A 500 -0.03 -17.25 -4.80
CA GLY A 500 0.42 -18.46 -5.47
C GLY A 500 1.76 -19.03 -4.99
N LEU A 501 2.24 -18.59 -3.82
CA LEU A 501 3.42 -19.15 -3.14
C LEU A 501 3.21 -20.64 -2.78
N LEU A 502 2.03 -20.97 -2.24
CA LEU A 502 1.59 -22.36 -2.10
C LEU A 502 0.74 -22.78 -3.30
N LYS A 503 1.05 -23.94 -3.88
CA LYS A 503 0.15 -24.70 -4.75
C LYS A 503 -0.16 -26.02 -4.06
N PHE A 504 -1.44 -26.27 -3.79
CA PHE A 504 -1.90 -27.49 -3.11
C PHE A 504 -2.93 -28.21 -3.97
N ASN A 505 -2.75 -29.51 -4.15
CA ASN A 505 -3.74 -30.38 -4.78
C ASN A 505 -3.63 -31.78 -4.17
N SER A 506 -4.78 -32.33 -3.79
CA SER A 506 -4.93 -33.67 -3.24
C SER A 506 -6.03 -34.43 -3.98
N SER A 507 -5.96 -35.76 -3.94
CA SER A 507 -7.04 -36.64 -4.39
C SER A 507 -8.31 -36.51 -3.51
N HIS A 508 -8.19 -35.99 -2.29
CA HIS A 508 -9.31 -35.69 -1.40
C HIS A 508 -9.83 -34.27 -1.63
N LYS A 509 -11.03 -34.16 -2.19
CA LYS A 509 -11.64 -32.86 -2.55
C LYS A 509 -11.90 -31.97 -1.34
N GLU A 510 -12.16 -32.55 -0.18
CA GLU A 510 -12.39 -31.87 1.08
C GLU A 510 -11.12 -31.17 1.57
N LEU A 511 -9.95 -31.77 1.37
CA LEU A 511 -8.68 -31.13 1.70
C LEU A 511 -8.40 -29.93 0.79
N ASN A 512 -8.70 -30.07 -0.51
CA ASN A 512 -8.59 -28.95 -1.44
C ASN A 512 -9.53 -27.81 -1.01
N ARG A 513 -10.77 -28.12 -0.63
CA ARG A 513 -11.73 -27.14 -0.12
C ARG A 513 -11.25 -26.49 1.18
N LEU A 514 -10.66 -27.25 2.10
CA LEU A 514 -10.10 -26.73 3.34
C LEU A 514 -9.01 -25.70 3.07
N VAL A 515 -8.06 -26.00 2.17
CA VAL A 515 -6.99 -25.07 1.81
C VAL A 515 -7.52 -23.80 1.15
N GLU A 516 -8.54 -23.92 0.28
CA GLU A 516 -9.23 -22.75 -0.28
C GLU A 516 -9.93 -21.90 0.79
N ASN A 517 -10.57 -22.53 1.77
CA ASN A 517 -11.19 -21.79 2.87
C ASN A 517 -10.13 -21.02 3.69
N ILE A 518 -8.99 -21.63 3.98
CA ILE A 518 -7.89 -20.96 4.70
C ILE A 518 -7.36 -19.76 3.90
N ARG A 519 -7.19 -19.90 2.58
CA ARG A 519 -6.82 -18.79 1.68
C ARG A 519 -7.78 -17.61 1.78
N TRP A 520 -9.07 -17.87 1.67
CA TRP A 520 -10.10 -16.84 1.73
C TRP A 520 -10.20 -16.20 3.11
N SER A 521 -10.06 -16.97 4.18
CA SER A 521 -10.01 -16.44 5.56
C SER A 521 -8.79 -15.56 5.80
N ALA A 522 -7.61 -15.94 5.30
CA ALA A 522 -6.40 -15.11 5.39
C ALA A 522 -6.60 -13.81 4.58
N ARG A 523 -7.04 -13.92 3.33
CA ARG A 523 -7.32 -12.76 2.46
C ARG A 523 -8.29 -11.76 3.11
N ALA A 524 -9.35 -12.26 3.75
CA ALA A 524 -10.37 -11.43 4.37
C ALA A 524 -9.87 -10.70 5.64
N ASN A 525 -8.87 -11.25 6.33
CA ASN A 525 -8.37 -10.71 7.60
C ASN A 525 -7.05 -9.94 7.47
N PHE A 526 -6.52 -9.79 6.26
CA PHE A 526 -5.29 -9.05 6.01
C PHE A 526 -5.64 -7.71 5.37
N LEU A 527 -6.03 -6.75 6.22
CA LEU A 527 -6.40 -5.40 5.80
C LEU A 527 -5.74 -4.41 6.76
N SER A 528 -4.61 -3.84 6.34
CA SER A 528 -3.67 -3.06 7.16
C SER A 528 -2.98 -3.84 8.28
N ILE A 529 -3.74 -4.53 9.11
CA ILE A 529 -3.27 -5.42 10.19
C ILE A 529 -3.85 -6.83 9.96
N CYS A 530 -3.37 -7.81 10.73
CA CYS A 530 -3.94 -9.15 10.77
C CYS A 530 -5.08 -9.18 11.79
N THR A 531 -6.34 -9.22 11.34
CA THR A 531 -7.51 -9.16 12.22
C THR A 531 -7.97 -10.55 12.68
N ASP A 532 -8.70 -10.63 13.80
CA ASP A 532 -9.42 -11.85 14.22
C ASP A 532 -10.57 -12.19 13.26
N CYS A 533 -11.31 -11.16 12.84
CA CYS A 533 -12.46 -11.31 11.97
C CYS A 533 -12.74 -10.01 11.18
N PRO A 534 -13.43 -10.06 10.02
CA PRO A 534 -13.63 -8.88 9.17
C PRO A 534 -15.04 -8.26 9.23
N GLN A 535 -16.00 -8.87 9.93
CA GLN A 535 -17.42 -8.58 9.84
C GLN A 535 -17.97 -7.75 11.02
N ARG A 536 -17.73 -8.16 12.27
CA ARG A 536 -18.36 -7.58 13.46
C ARG A 536 -17.61 -6.35 13.99
N ASP A 537 -18.12 -5.77 15.07
CA ASP A 537 -17.55 -4.63 15.82
C ASP A 537 -16.30 -5.01 16.64
N GLU A 538 -15.29 -5.54 15.96
CA GLU A 538 -14.01 -5.93 16.58
C GLU A 538 -12.89 -5.67 15.59
N ARG A 539 -12.55 -6.65 14.74
CA ARG A 539 -11.56 -6.52 13.66
C ARG A 539 -10.20 -6.07 14.19
N LEU A 540 -9.80 -6.64 15.33
CA LEU A 540 -8.62 -6.22 16.08
C LEU A 540 -7.43 -7.12 15.76
N GLY A 541 -6.22 -6.57 15.97
CA GLY A 541 -4.96 -7.30 15.85
C GLY A 541 -4.70 -8.24 17.03
N TRP A 542 -5.56 -9.23 17.24
CA TRP A 542 -5.41 -10.19 18.34
C TRP A 542 -4.13 -11.02 18.18
N THR A 543 -3.27 -10.96 19.20
CA THR A 543 -1.93 -11.57 19.16
C THR A 543 -1.98 -13.09 19.17
N GLY A 544 -2.96 -13.69 19.84
CA GLY A 544 -3.14 -15.14 19.90
C GLY A 544 -3.41 -15.75 18.54
N ASP A 545 -4.34 -15.16 17.78
CA ASP A 545 -4.80 -15.60 16.47
C ASP A 545 -3.66 -15.65 15.46
N ILE A 546 -2.90 -14.55 15.33
CA ILE A 546 -1.76 -14.53 14.42
C ILE A 546 -0.62 -15.44 14.90
N ASN A 547 -0.38 -15.55 16.22
CA ASN A 547 0.63 -16.45 16.76
C ASN A 547 0.37 -17.92 16.38
N VAL A 548 -0.87 -18.40 16.43
CA VAL A 548 -1.20 -19.77 16.00
C VAL A 548 -1.32 -19.92 14.48
N GLY A 549 -1.70 -18.84 13.77
CA GLY A 549 -1.97 -18.87 12.34
C GLY A 549 -0.77 -18.59 11.43
N HIS A 550 0.28 -17.94 11.93
CA HIS A 550 1.33 -17.34 11.07
C HIS A 550 2.04 -18.35 10.16
N GLU A 551 2.35 -19.57 10.63
CA GLU A 551 3.03 -20.58 9.79
C GLU A 551 2.21 -20.96 8.56
N ASN A 552 0.89 -21.16 8.74
CA ASN A 552 -0.01 -21.46 7.63
C ASN A 552 -0.12 -20.26 6.69
N ILE A 553 -0.21 -19.06 7.24
CA ILE A 553 -0.32 -17.82 6.47
C ILE A 553 0.94 -17.60 5.63
N LEU A 554 2.14 -17.78 6.18
CA LEU A 554 3.42 -17.63 5.48
C LEU A 554 3.57 -18.59 4.29
N LEU A 555 2.90 -19.74 4.33
CA LEU A 555 2.87 -20.67 3.20
C LEU A 555 1.84 -20.21 2.16
N ILE A 556 0.69 -19.72 2.61
CA ILE A 556 -0.49 -19.50 1.78
C ILE A 556 -0.50 -18.14 1.08
N CYS A 557 -0.01 -17.10 1.77
CA CYS A 557 0.06 -15.70 1.36
C CYS A 557 1.53 -15.27 1.28
#